data_AF-A0A1J9PXE4-F1
#
_entry.id   AF-A0A1J9PXE4-F1
#
_cell.length_a   1.000
_cell.length_b   1.000
_cell.length_c   1.000
_cell.angle_alpha   90.00
_cell.angle_beta   90.00
_cell.angle_gamma   90.00
#
_symmetry.space_group_name_H-M   'P 1'
#
loop_
_entity.id
_entity.type
_entity.pdbx_description
1 polymer ?
#
loop_
_entity_poly.entity_id
_entity_poly.type
_entity_poly.pdbx_seq_one_letter_code
_entity_poly.pdbx_strand_id
1 'polypeptide(L)'
;MIAINPTSWAPHLDAFQCDINPPSAILIEYLPNPLPMNSDTYSKKRFEKVNIGIRQIHSALIEHNDPYPKNVLIVPGDPERVVWIDFDVTIVYPNETYIGKKESRYIEFETRVVESYGTMLEKDQMEGLPPNSKYY
;
A
#
# COMPACT_ATOMS: atom_id res chain seq x y z
N MET A 1 -14.32 -4.22 21.77
CA MET A 1 -14.44 -3.27 20.64
C MET A 1 -15.34 -2.13 21.08
N ILE A 2 -14.94 -0.88 20.81
CA ILE A 2 -15.81 0.28 21.01
C ILE A 2 -16.75 0.32 19.81
N ALA A 3 -18.06 0.24 20.04
CA ALA A 3 -19.05 0.34 18.97
C ALA A 3 -19.20 1.80 18.55
N ILE A 4 -19.07 2.08 17.25
CA ILE A 4 -19.31 3.40 16.67
C ILE A 4 -20.78 3.46 16.27
N ASN A 5 -21.56 4.36 16.87
CA ASN A 5 -22.96 4.59 16.49
C ASN A 5 -23.02 5.49 15.25
N PRO A 6 -23.42 5.00 14.06
CA PRO A 6 -23.42 5.77 12.82
C PRO A 6 -24.22 7.07 12.92
N THR A 7 -25.35 7.06 13.62
CA THR A 7 -26.22 8.23 13.80
C THR A 7 -25.53 9.37 14.54
N SER A 8 -24.55 9.07 15.40
CA SER A 8 -23.79 10.10 16.14
C SER A 8 -22.76 10.83 15.26
N TRP A 9 -22.50 10.35 14.04
CA TRP A 9 -21.47 10.86 13.13
C TRP A 9 -22.04 11.27 11.78
N ALA A 10 -23.31 11.66 11.74
CA ALA A 10 -23.92 12.20 10.53
C ALA A 10 -23.18 13.47 10.04
N PRO A 11 -22.96 13.63 8.72
CA PRO A 11 -23.41 12.75 7.64
C PRO A 11 -22.39 11.65 7.26
N HIS A 12 -21.22 11.61 7.90
CA HIS A 12 -20.06 10.83 7.44
C HIS A 12 -20.27 9.31 7.48
N LEU A 13 -21.14 8.81 8.38
CA LEU A 13 -21.45 7.40 8.52
C LEU A 13 -22.89 7.05 8.10
N ASP A 14 -23.55 7.92 7.32
CA ASP A 14 -24.96 7.71 6.93
C ASP A 14 -25.18 6.41 6.15
N ALA A 15 -24.19 6.00 5.36
CA ALA A 15 -24.21 4.74 4.60
C ALA A 15 -24.39 3.50 5.50
N PHE A 16 -24.01 3.57 6.78
CA PHE A 16 -24.05 2.45 7.72
C PHE A 16 -25.29 2.46 8.63
N GLN A 17 -26.18 3.47 8.51
CA GLN A 17 -27.34 3.60 9.42
C GLN A 17 -28.34 2.45 9.31
N CYS A 18 -28.40 1.79 8.15
CA CYS A 18 -29.31 0.67 7.87
C CYS A 18 -28.64 -0.70 8.00
N ASP A 19 -27.36 -0.75 8.38
CA ASP A 19 -26.64 -2.01 8.50
C ASP A 19 -27.08 -2.79 9.74
N ILE A 20 -27.17 -4.12 9.59
CA ILE A 20 -27.53 -5.02 10.69
C ILE A 20 -26.49 -4.94 11.82
N ASN A 21 -25.22 -4.79 11.46
CA ASN A 21 -24.11 -4.71 12.39
C ASN A 21 -23.48 -3.30 12.34
N PRO A 22 -23.03 -2.75 13.48
CA PRO A 22 -22.27 -1.50 13.49
C PRO A 22 -21.01 -1.58 12.61
N PRO A 23 -20.56 -0.45 12.02
CA PRO A 23 -19.33 -0.43 11.26
C PRO A 23 -18.14 -0.79 12.14
N SER A 24 -17.21 -1.54 11.56
CA SER A 24 -15.89 -1.79 12.15
C SER A 24 -14.87 -0.86 11.52
N ALA A 25 -13.93 -0.36 12.31
CA ALA A 25 -12.88 0.52 11.84
C ALA A 25 -11.53 0.12 12.44
N ILE A 26 -10.46 0.35 11.68
CA ILE A 26 -9.09 0.22 12.14
C ILE A 26 -8.55 1.63 12.35
N LEU A 27 -8.03 1.90 13.55
CA LEU A 27 -7.31 3.14 13.82
C LEU A 27 -5.84 2.94 13.45
N ILE A 28 -5.33 3.77 12.56
CA ILE A 28 -3.94 3.78 12.13
C ILE A 28 -3.27 5.10 12.50
N GLU A 29 -1.94 5.13 12.44
CA GLU A 29 -1.16 6.36 12.61
C GLU A 29 -1.65 7.46 11.65
N TYR A 30 -1.82 8.67 12.15
CA TYR A 30 -2.06 9.83 11.30
C TYR A 30 -0.79 10.21 10.53
N LEU A 31 -0.85 10.17 9.20
CA LEU A 31 0.24 10.59 8.32
C LEU A 31 -0.04 12.03 7.84
N PRO A 32 0.81 13.02 8.17
CA PRO A 32 0.61 14.40 7.74
C PRO A 32 1.01 14.59 6.27
N ASN A 33 0.10 15.13 5.46
CA ASN A 33 0.32 15.47 4.05
C ASN A 33 0.92 14.33 3.20
N PRO A 34 0.34 13.11 3.23
CA PRO A 34 0.87 12.00 2.46
C PRO A 34 0.65 12.25 0.96
N LEU A 35 1.67 11.92 0.16
CA LEU A 35 1.61 11.98 -1.30
C LEU A 35 1.69 10.56 -1.85
N PRO A 36 0.80 10.13 -2.75
CA PRO A 36 0.89 8.80 -3.36
C PRO A 36 2.14 8.69 -4.23
N MET A 37 2.72 7.49 -4.31
CA MET A 37 3.79 7.21 -5.26
C MET A 37 3.27 7.31 -6.69
N ASN A 38 3.91 8.15 -7.50
CA ASN A 38 3.68 8.31 -8.93
C ASN A 38 4.92 8.94 -9.60
N SER A 39 4.82 9.34 -10.87
CA SER A 39 5.93 9.92 -11.63
C SER A 39 6.45 11.25 -11.05
N ASP A 40 5.59 12.07 -10.43
CA ASP A 40 6.02 13.33 -9.81
C ASP A 40 6.76 13.09 -8.49
N THR A 41 6.31 12.12 -7.69
CA THR A 41 6.92 11.80 -6.40
C THR A 41 8.06 10.79 -6.51
N TYR A 42 8.29 10.21 -7.69
CA TYR A 42 9.35 9.24 -7.90
C TYR A 42 10.73 9.86 -7.61
N SER A 43 11.58 9.08 -6.96
CA SER A 43 13.03 9.27 -6.98
C SER A 43 13.70 7.94 -6.68
N LYS A 44 14.93 7.74 -7.13
CA LYS A 44 15.69 6.50 -6.85
C LYS A 44 15.74 6.20 -5.36
N LYS A 45 16.03 7.20 -4.53
CA LYS A 45 16.09 7.08 -3.07
C LYS A 45 14.75 6.66 -2.45
N ARG A 46 13.62 7.20 -2.93
CA ARG A 46 12.29 6.79 -2.47
C ARG A 46 11.99 5.36 -2.92
N PHE A 47 12.32 5.02 -4.16
CA PHE A 47 12.07 3.70 -4.71
C PHE A 47 12.90 2.59 -4.06
N GLU A 48 14.13 2.89 -3.65
CA GLU A 48 14.93 1.99 -2.81
C GLU A 48 14.21 1.64 -1.51
N LYS A 49 13.56 2.62 -0.86
CA LYS A 49 12.74 2.39 0.35
C LYS A 49 11.49 1.56 0.04
N VAL A 50 10.84 1.78 -1.10
CA VAL A 50 9.70 0.95 -1.57
C VAL A 50 10.13 -0.52 -1.67
N ASN A 51 11.25 -0.76 -2.35
CA ASN A 51 11.85 -2.10 -2.51
C ASN A 51 12.26 -2.73 -1.17
N ILE A 52 12.76 -1.95 -0.22
CA ILE A 52 13.02 -2.44 1.14
C ILE A 52 11.71 -2.82 1.83
N GLY A 53 10.68 -1.98 1.73
CA GLY A 53 9.38 -2.21 2.36
C GLY A 53 8.69 -3.48 1.86
N ILE A 54 8.64 -3.73 0.54
CA ILE A 54 8.04 -4.96 0.02
C ILE A 54 8.80 -6.21 0.48
N ARG A 55 10.13 -6.17 0.53
CA ARG A 55 10.94 -7.27 1.08
C ARG A 55 10.69 -7.50 2.56
N GLN A 56 10.44 -6.45 3.33
CA GLN A 56 10.07 -6.57 4.76
C GLN A 56 8.68 -7.20 4.93
N ILE A 57 7.71 -6.84 4.08
CA ILE A 57 6.38 -7.48 4.03
C ILE A 57 6.55 -8.97 3.76
N HIS A 58 7.31 -9.36 2.73
CA HIS A 58 7.58 -10.76 2.41
C HIS A 58 8.31 -11.50 3.53
N SER A 59 9.29 -10.87 4.17
CA SER A 59 10.02 -11.44 5.31
C SER A 59 9.14 -11.64 6.54
N ALA A 60 8.05 -10.88 6.65
CA ALA A 60 7.03 -11.07 7.68
C ALA A 60 6.00 -12.16 7.32
N LEU A 61 6.25 -12.94 6.26
CA LEU A 61 5.38 -14.00 5.76
C LEU A 61 4.03 -13.48 5.25
N ILE A 62 4.08 -12.31 4.61
CA ILE A 62 2.92 -11.61 4.08
C ILE A 62 3.14 -11.39 2.58
N GLU A 63 2.13 -11.68 1.77
CA GLU A 63 2.01 -11.21 0.38
C GLU A 63 0.98 -10.08 0.35
N HIS A 64 1.35 -8.91 -0.15
CA HIS A 64 0.47 -7.74 -0.11
C HIS A 64 -0.76 -7.93 -1.01
N ASN A 65 -0.57 -8.58 -2.16
CA ASN A 65 -1.58 -8.95 -3.15
C ASN A 65 -2.24 -7.77 -3.90
N ASP A 66 -1.75 -6.54 -3.67
CA ASP A 66 -2.10 -5.32 -4.43
C ASP A 66 -0.93 -4.31 -4.40
N PRO A 67 0.28 -4.70 -4.85
CA PRO A 67 1.54 -4.00 -4.55
C PRO A 67 1.76 -2.71 -5.38
N TYR A 68 0.70 -2.05 -5.86
CA TYR A 68 0.80 -0.96 -6.84
C TYR A 68 1.12 0.41 -6.23
N PRO A 69 1.60 1.39 -7.03
CA PRO A 69 2.01 2.72 -6.52
C PRO A 69 0.95 3.44 -5.68
N LYS A 70 -0.35 3.22 -5.96
CA LYS A 70 -1.47 3.78 -5.17
C LYS A 70 -1.42 3.42 -3.68
N ASN A 71 -0.82 2.29 -3.33
CA ASN A 71 -0.72 1.74 -1.98
C ASN A 71 0.63 2.08 -1.31
N VAL A 72 1.41 2.97 -1.94
CA VAL A 72 2.66 3.49 -1.41
C VAL A 72 2.52 5.00 -1.19
N LEU A 73 2.70 5.44 0.05
CA LEU A 73 2.66 6.85 0.43
C LEU A 73 4.05 7.38 0.76
N ILE A 74 4.32 8.59 0.28
CA ILE A 74 5.46 9.43 0.67
C ILE A 74 4.96 10.42 1.71
N VAL A 75 5.51 10.33 2.92
CA VAL A 75 5.18 11.23 4.02
C VAL A 75 6.34 12.22 4.18
N PRO A 76 6.14 13.51 3.81
CA PRO A 76 7.18 14.52 3.91
C PRO A 76 7.56 14.77 5.36
N GLY A 77 8.82 15.11 5.59
CA GLY A 77 9.36 15.37 6.93
C GLY A 77 10.87 15.17 6.97
N ASP A 78 11.45 15.25 8.16
CA ASP A 78 12.85 14.93 8.42
C ASP A 78 12.95 13.92 9.57
N PRO A 79 13.13 12.61 9.28
CA PRO A 79 13.32 12.04 7.95
C PRO A 79 12.01 11.81 7.19
N GLU A 80 12.05 11.95 5.85
CA GLU A 80 10.97 11.53 4.95
C GLU A 80 10.72 10.01 5.07
N ARG A 81 9.45 9.60 5.13
CA ARG A 81 9.04 8.20 5.22
C ARG A 81 8.37 7.71 3.94
N VAL A 82 8.56 6.43 3.64
CA VAL A 82 7.79 5.67 2.65
C VAL A 82 6.95 4.66 3.43
N VAL A 83 5.64 4.64 3.19
CA VAL A 83 4.68 3.83 3.96
C VAL A 83 3.85 2.99 2.99
N TRP A 84 3.81 1.68 3.22
CA TRP A 84 2.88 0.77 2.57
C TRP A 84 1.55 0.76 3.32
N ILE A 85 0.45 0.81 2.59
CA ILE A 85 -0.93 0.84 3.12
C ILE A 85 -1.81 -0.17 2.39
N ASP A 86 -3.06 -0.31 2.81
CA ASP A 86 -4.09 -1.10 2.12
C ASP A 86 -3.81 -2.62 2.08
N PHE A 87 -3.76 -3.22 3.27
CA PHE A 87 -3.53 -4.65 3.47
C PHE A 87 -4.84 -5.47 3.51
N ASP A 88 -5.93 -4.98 2.91
CA ASP A 88 -7.26 -5.60 3.03
C ASP A 88 -7.39 -6.92 2.24
N VAL A 89 -6.63 -7.07 1.15
CA VAL A 89 -6.56 -8.27 0.29
C VAL A 89 -5.32 -9.13 0.51
N THR A 90 -4.54 -8.82 1.54
CA THR A 90 -3.28 -9.47 1.88
C THR A 90 -3.45 -10.96 2.19
N ILE A 91 -2.46 -11.77 1.78
CA ILE A 91 -2.35 -13.19 2.13
C ILE A 91 -1.28 -13.34 3.22
N VAL A 92 -1.68 -13.91 4.36
CA VAL A 92 -0.78 -14.17 5.49
C VAL A 92 -0.42 -15.66 5.53
N TYR A 93 0.87 -15.96 5.44
CA TYR A 93 1.39 -17.31 5.60
C TYR A 93 1.65 -17.60 7.09
N PRO A 94 1.05 -18.65 7.69
CA PRO A 94 1.12 -18.88 9.14
C PRO A 94 2.54 -19.06 9.70
N ASN A 95 3.46 -19.60 8.90
CA ASN A 95 4.87 -19.79 9.22
C ASN A 95 5.66 -20.18 7.96
N GLU A 96 6.98 -20.23 8.05
CA GLU A 96 7.88 -20.53 6.93
C GLU A 96 7.61 -21.88 6.25
N THR A 97 7.05 -22.88 6.96
CA THR A 97 6.78 -24.20 6.35
C THR A 97 5.64 -24.17 5.32
N TYR A 98 4.82 -23.11 5.34
CA TYR A 98 3.78 -22.87 4.32
C TYR A 98 4.35 -22.29 3.02
N ILE A 99 5.60 -21.80 3.02
CA ILE A 99 6.24 -21.26 1.83
C ILE A 99 6.74 -22.40 0.96
N GLY A 100 5.83 -22.96 0.16
CA GLY A 100 6.13 -23.91 -0.88
C GLY A 100 6.57 -23.22 -2.17
N LYS A 101 6.83 -24.02 -3.20
CA LYS A 101 7.26 -23.52 -4.52
C LYS A 101 6.26 -22.54 -5.15
N LYS A 102 4.98 -22.66 -4.82
CA LYS A 102 3.91 -21.82 -5.39
C LYS A 102 3.90 -20.45 -4.72
N GLU A 103 3.95 -20.44 -3.39
CA GLU A 103 3.95 -19.25 -2.54
C GLU A 103 5.23 -18.45 -2.75
N SER A 104 6.40 -19.11 -2.84
CA SER A 104 7.65 -18.44 -3.23
C SER A 104 7.55 -17.76 -4.59
N ARG A 105 6.89 -18.38 -5.58
CA ARG A 105 6.69 -17.77 -6.90
C ARG A 105 5.80 -16.55 -6.86
N TYR A 106 4.78 -16.52 -5.98
CA TYR A 106 3.93 -15.34 -5.82
C TYR A 106 4.68 -14.18 -5.16
N ILE A 107 5.43 -14.46 -4.10
CA ILE A 107 6.31 -13.47 -3.45
C ILE A 107 7.36 -12.90 -4.43
N GLU A 108 8.01 -13.77 -5.20
CA GLU A 108 8.96 -13.36 -6.24
C GLU A 108 8.28 -12.54 -7.35
N PHE A 109 7.08 -12.94 -7.76
CA PHE A 109 6.31 -12.21 -8.76
C PHE A 109 5.90 -10.83 -8.26
N GLU A 110 5.41 -10.73 -7.02
CA GLU A 110 5.07 -9.45 -6.38
C GLU A 110 6.27 -8.51 -6.32
N THR A 111 7.46 -9.03 -5.96
CA THR A 111 8.71 -8.24 -6.00
C THR A 111 8.99 -7.69 -7.40
N ARG A 112 8.82 -8.52 -8.44
CA ARG A 112 9.03 -8.08 -9.83
C ARG A 112 8.01 -7.07 -10.30
N VAL A 113 6.75 -7.17 -9.85
CA VAL A 113 5.73 -6.14 -10.12
C VAL A 113 6.19 -4.81 -9.54
N VAL A 114 6.70 -4.80 -8.30
CA VAL A 114 7.25 -3.59 -7.67
C VAL A 114 8.41 -3.01 -8.49
N GLU A 115 9.40 -3.82 -8.83
CA GLU A 115 10.55 -3.37 -9.62
C GLU A 115 10.14 -2.85 -11.01
N SER A 116 9.14 -3.49 -11.64
CA SER A 116 8.64 -3.15 -12.96
C SER A 116 8.04 -1.74 -12.98
N TYR A 117 7.11 -1.43 -12.08
CA TYR A 117 6.52 -0.09 -12.09
C TYR A 117 7.53 0.98 -11.69
N GLY A 118 8.56 0.66 -10.89
CA GLY A 118 9.64 1.60 -10.60
C GLY A 118 10.36 2.10 -11.85
N THR A 119 10.61 1.19 -12.78
CA THR A 119 11.21 1.52 -14.08
C THR A 119 10.25 2.36 -14.94
N MET A 120 8.95 2.05 -14.89
CA MET A 120 7.93 2.80 -15.61
C MET A 120 7.77 4.22 -15.06
N LEU A 121 7.77 4.39 -13.74
CA LEU A 121 7.70 5.69 -13.07
C LEU A 121 8.94 6.54 -13.38
N GLU A 122 10.14 5.95 -13.37
CA GLU A 122 11.37 6.65 -13.78
C GLU A 122 11.25 7.17 -15.21
N LYS A 123 10.79 6.32 -16.14
CA LYS A 123 10.59 6.69 -17.53
C LYS A 123 9.56 7.80 -17.70
N ASP A 124 8.40 7.68 -17.05
CA ASP A 124 7.34 8.67 -17.15
C ASP A 124 7.78 10.03 -16.56
N GLN A 125 8.58 10.03 -15.48
CA GLN A 125 9.20 11.23 -14.93
C GLN A 125 10.18 11.87 -15.93
N MET A 126 11.04 11.06 -16.58
CA MET A 126 11.98 11.54 -17.60
C MET A 126 11.28 12.12 -18.84
N GLU A 127 10.15 11.55 -19.23
CA GLU A 127 9.33 12.01 -20.36
C GLU A 127 8.43 13.20 -19.98
N GLY A 128 8.35 13.59 -18.70
CA GLY A 128 7.48 14.66 -18.21
C GLY A 128 5.99 14.33 -18.33
N LEU A 129 5.64 13.04 -18.29
CA LEU A 129 4.26 12.60 -18.38
C LEU A 129 3.52 12.85 -17.05
N PRO A 130 2.22 13.21 -17.11
CA PRO A 130 1.43 13.39 -15.90
C PRO A 130 1.30 12.07 -15.12
N PRO A 131 1.15 12.13 -13.79
CA PRO A 131 0.85 10.98 -12.96
C PRO A 131 -0.31 10.14 -13.49
N ASN A 132 -0.19 8.81 -13.38
CA ASN A 132 -1.23 7.87 -13.79
C ASN A 132 -1.64 7.97 -15.27
N SER A 133 -0.74 8.45 -16.13
CA SER A 133 -0.96 8.44 -17.59
C SER A 133 -1.05 7.03 -18.18
N LYS A 134 -0.58 6.02 -17.44
CA LYS A 134 -0.60 4.60 -17.79
C LYS A 134 -1.06 3.79 -16.57
N TYR A 135 -1.64 2.62 -16.83
CA TYR A 135 -1.75 1.59 -15.79
C TYR A 135 -0.36 0.98 -15.60
N TYR A 136 0.12 1.02 -14.36
CA TYR A 136 1.35 0.37 -13.93
C TYR A 136 1.09 -1.07 -13.50
#